data_AF-A0A923R874-F1
#
_entry.id   AF-A0A923R874-F1
#
_cell.length_a   1.000
_cell.length_b   1.000
_cell.length_c   1.000
_cell.angle_alpha   90.00
_cell.angle_beta   90.00
_cell.angle_gamma   90.00
#
_symmetry.space_group_name_H-M   'P 1'
#
loop_
_entity.id
_entity.type
_entity.pdbx_description
1 polymer ?
#
loop_
_entity_poly.entity_id
_entity_poly.type
_entity_poly.pdbx_seq_one_letter_code
_entity_poly.pdbx_strand_id
1 'polypeptide(L)'
;SSARPNQVFVLSLPFEMVNKKIGKAILKEVEELLLTPVGLRSLSPKNYHYKGYYAGDWVARDGAYHQGTVWSWLLGPYMTAKIKIDGDSGKEQIRKFLKTFEQHLKEGGIGTVSEIFDGEAPFYPKGCIAQAWGVSEILRVYLDELN
;
A
#
# COMPACT_ATOMS: atom_id res chain seq x y z
N SER A 1 2.62 16.73 8.06
CA SER A 1 3.68 15.91 7.41
C SER A 1 3.39 15.81 5.93
N SER A 2 4.41 15.78 5.05
CA SER A 2 4.29 15.56 3.61
C SER A 2 4.65 14.12 3.20
N ALA A 3 4.67 13.18 4.15
CA ALA A 3 5.02 11.79 3.87
C ALA A 3 4.15 11.18 2.77
N ARG A 4 4.82 10.49 1.85
CA ARG A 4 4.25 9.81 0.67
C ARG A 4 4.76 8.38 0.58
N PRO A 5 4.02 7.47 -0.06
CA PRO A 5 4.37 6.05 -0.06
C PRO A 5 5.57 5.74 -0.95
N ASN A 6 5.90 6.60 -1.91
CA ASN A 6 7.04 6.43 -2.83
C ASN A 6 8.39 6.20 -2.11
N GLN A 7 8.48 6.55 -0.83
CA GLN A 7 9.63 6.25 0.01
C GLN A 7 9.94 4.74 0.09
N VAL A 8 8.97 3.85 -0.10
CA VAL A 8 9.22 2.39 -0.09
C VAL A 8 10.03 1.90 -1.29
N PHE A 9 10.10 2.68 -2.38
CA PHE A 9 10.87 2.26 -3.57
C PHE A 9 12.35 2.12 -3.24
N VAL A 10 12.93 3.06 -2.50
CA VAL A 10 14.35 2.99 -2.12
C VAL A 10 14.68 1.77 -1.26
N LEU A 11 13.67 1.19 -0.59
CA LEU A 11 13.81 0.02 0.29
C LEU A 11 13.56 -1.32 -0.42
N SER A 12 12.83 -1.31 -1.53
CA SER A 12 12.42 -2.51 -2.27
C SER A 12 13.31 -2.84 -3.48
N LEU A 13 14.16 -1.91 -3.91
CA LEU A 13 15.15 -2.17 -4.96
C LEU A 13 16.07 -3.34 -4.58
N PRO A 14 16.60 -4.12 -5.54
CA PRO A 14 17.41 -5.30 -5.27
C PRO A 14 18.72 -4.95 -4.53
N PHE A 15 19.27 -3.77 -4.79
CA PHE A 15 20.46 -3.24 -4.13
C PHE A 15 20.12 -2.37 -2.91
N GLU A 16 20.98 -2.38 -1.90
CA GLU A 16 20.83 -1.52 -0.73
C GLU A 16 21.20 -0.07 -1.07
N MET A 17 20.19 0.81 -1.10
CA MET A 17 20.37 2.24 -1.39
C MET A 17 20.56 3.09 -0.12
N VAL A 18 20.16 2.57 1.03
CA VAL A 18 20.27 3.24 2.33
C VAL A 18 20.70 2.23 3.39
N ASN A 19 21.39 2.71 4.44
CA ASN A 19 21.76 1.84 5.54
C ASN A 19 20.51 1.37 6.34
N LYS A 20 20.67 0.28 7.09
CA LYS A 20 19.60 -0.36 7.85
C LYS A 20 18.90 0.57 8.85
N LYS A 21 19.61 1.53 9.45
CA LYS A 21 19.02 2.49 10.41
C LYS A 21 18.05 3.43 9.70
N ILE A 22 18.45 3.98 8.56
CA ILE A 22 17.60 4.84 7.73
C ILE A 22 16.42 4.04 7.18
N GLY A 23 16.68 2.83 6.66
CA GLY A 23 15.63 1.96 6.13
C GLY A 23 14.54 1.65 7.16
N LYS A 24 14.92 1.31 8.39
CA LYS A 24 13.98 1.10 9.50
C LYS A 24 13.15 2.34 9.84
N ALA A 25 13.77 3.52 9.81
CA ALA A 25 13.07 4.77 10.10
C ALA A 25 12.02 5.10 9.01
N ILE A 26 12.39 4.94 7.73
CA ILE A 26 11.48 5.14 6.60
C ILE A 26 10.30 4.15 6.67
N LEU A 27 10.61 2.86 6.84
CA LEU A 27 9.59 1.82 6.90
C LEU A 27 8.60 2.09 8.05
N LYS A 28 9.11 2.44 9.24
CA LYS A 28 8.29 2.79 10.39
C LYS A 28 7.35 3.98 10.09
N GLU A 29 7.87 5.04 9.47
CA GLU A 29 7.03 6.20 9.12
C GLU A 29 5.93 5.83 8.12
N VAL A 30 6.24 5.00 7.12
CA VAL A 30 5.25 4.49 6.15
C VAL A 30 4.18 3.66 6.87
N GLU A 31 4.57 2.75 7.75
CA GLU A 31 3.64 1.91 8.52
C GLU A 31 2.72 2.74 9.42
N GLU A 32 3.28 3.74 10.11
CA GLU A 32 2.52 4.58 11.05
C GLU A 32 1.58 5.58 10.36
N LEU A 33 1.95 6.10 9.18
CA LEU A 33 1.21 7.18 8.54
C LEU A 33 0.38 6.76 7.33
N LEU A 34 0.78 5.70 6.61
CA LEU A 34 0.28 5.43 5.26
C LEU A 34 -0.33 4.04 5.10
N LEU A 35 0.13 3.04 5.85
CA LEU A 35 -0.36 1.67 5.71
C LEU A 35 -1.84 1.55 6.10
N THR A 36 -2.58 0.83 5.26
CA THR A 36 -3.96 0.40 5.49
C THR A 36 -4.09 -1.09 5.23
N PRO A 37 -5.23 -1.73 5.57
CA PRO A 37 -5.45 -3.16 5.28
C PRO A 37 -5.43 -3.52 3.78
N VAL A 38 -5.58 -2.54 2.87
CA VAL A 38 -5.76 -2.77 1.43
C VAL A 38 -4.71 -2.06 0.56
N GLY A 39 -3.81 -1.27 1.15
CA GLY A 39 -2.81 -0.52 0.40
C GLY A 39 -2.03 0.50 1.21
N LEU A 40 -1.35 1.40 0.51
CA LEU A 40 -0.76 2.60 1.11
C LEU A 40 -1.52 3.85 0.68
N ARG A 41 -1.82 4.76 1.62
CA ARG A 41 -2.30 6.11 1.31
C ARG A 41 -1.27 6.86 0.48
N SER A 42 -1.73 7.60 -0.52
CA SER A 42 -0.87 8.40 -1.39
C SER A 42 -0.30 9.66 -0.71
N LEU A 43 -0.87 10.08 0.42
CA LEU A 43 -0.44 11.21 1.24
C LEU A 43 -0.81 10.96 2.71
N SER A 44 0.04 11.42 3.62
CA SER A 44 -0.21 11.36 5.06
C SER A 44 -1.52 12.07 5.46
N PRO A 45 -2.36 11.46 6.32
CA PRO A 45 -3.53 12.12 6.92
C PRO A 45 -3.18 13.36 7.76
N LYS A 46 -1.91 13.50 8.17
CA LYS A 46 -1.39 14.68 8.88
C LYS A 46 -1.06 15.85 7.95
N ASN A 47 -1.43 15.79 6.67
CA ASN A 47 -1.24 16.87 5.72
C ASN A 47 -2.54 17.67 5.56
N TYR A 48 -2.44 19.00 5.47
CA TYR A 48 -3.60 19.86 5.26
C TYR A 48 -4.33 19.58 3.93
N HIS A 49 -3.61 19.11 2.91
CA HIS A 49 -4.17 18.77 1.60
C HIS A 49 -4.67 17.33 1.51
N TYR A 50 -4.69 16.58 2.62
CA TYR A 50 -5.18 15.21 2.63
C TYR A 50 -6.67 15.13 2.27
N LYS A 51 -7.01 14.22 1.36
CA LYS A 51 -8.36 13.90 0.91
C LYS A 51 -8.56 12.39 0.99
N GLY A 52 -9.16 11.94 2.07
CA GLY A 52 -9.36 10.52 2.37
C GLY A 52 -10.49 9.83 1.61
N TYR A 53 -11.27 10.53 0.80
CA TYR A 53 -12.38 9.94 0.05
C TYR A 53 -12.28 10.26 -1.44
N TYR A 54 -12.31 9.22 -2.27
CA TYR A 54 -12.39 9.34 -3.73
C TYR A 54 -13.87 9.26 -4.14
N ALA A 55 -14.55 10.40 -4.08
CA ALA A 55 -15.99 10.51 -4.34
C ALA A 55 -16.36 11.88 -4.93
N GLY A 56 -17.61 12.00 -5.35
CA GLY A 56 -18.15 13.24 -5.93
C GLY A 56 -17.91 13.36 -7.43
N ASP A 57 -17.85 14.59 -7.91
CA ASP A 57 -17.66 14.91 -9.32
C ASP A 57 -16.23 14.60 -9.80
N TRP A 58 -15.96 14.90 -11.07
CA TRP A 58 -14.65 14.66 -11.67
C TRP A 58 -13.54 15.47 -10.98
N VAL A 59 -13.80 16.73 -10.62
CA VAL A 59 -12.81 17.63 -9.99
C VAL A 59 -12.46 17.16 -8.58
N ALA A 60 -13.46 16.75 -7.78
CA ALA A 60 -13.25 16.22 -6.44
C ALA A 60 -12.41 14.94 -6.46
N ARG A 61 -12.75 14.02 -7.38
CA ARG A 61 -12.04 12.75 -7.57
C ARG A 61 -10.60 12.95 -8.02
N ASP A 62 -10.38 13.76 -9.06
CA ASP A 62 -9.03 14.10 -9.55
C ASP A 62 -8.18 14.70 -8.43
N GLY A 63 -8.76 15.64 -7.67
CA GLY A 63 -8.09 16.26 -6.55
C GLY A 63 -7.74 15.30 -5.41
N ALA A 64 -8.42 14.15 -5.26
CA ALA A 64 -8.17 13.16 -4.22
C ALA A 64 -7.22 12.03 -4.65
N TYR A 65 -7.19 11.71 -5.96
CA TYR A 65 -6.54 10.53 -6.55
C TYR A 65 -5.09 10.29 -6.12
N HIS A 66 -4.33 11.37 -5.86
CA HIS A 66 -2.97 11.32 -5.34
C HIS A 66 -2.78 12.12 -4.03
N GLN A 67 -3.86 12.44 -3.33
CA GLN A 67 -3.85 13.25 -2.10
C GLN A 67 -4.49 12.54 -0.89
N GLY A 68 -4.65 11.23 -0.90
CA GLY A 68 -5.11 10.48 0.27
C GLY A 68 -5.73 9.13 -0.08
N THR A 69 -6.15 8.96 -1.34
CA THR A 69 -6.51 7.67 -1.92
C THR A 69 -5.45 6.61 -1.65
N VAL A 70 -5.92 5.41 -1.32
CA VAL A 70 -5.07 4.25 -1.06
C VAL A 70 -4.84 3.49 -2.36
N TRP A 71 -3.60 3.07 -2.61
CA TRP A 71 -3.20 2.32 -3.79
C TRP A 71 -2.78 0.90 -3.40
N SER A 72 -3.38 -0.11 -4.03
CA SER A 72 -3.11 -1.53 -3.73
C SER A 72 -1.74 -1.99 -4.19
N TRP A 73 -1.30 -1.61 -5.40
CA TRP A 73 -0.04 -2.06 -5.97
C TRP A 73 1.19 -1.67 -5.13
N LEU A 74 1.09 -0.59 -4.34
CA LEU A 74 2.16 -0.17 -3.42
C LEU A 74 2.40 -1.15 -2.27
N LEU A 75 1.49 -2.11 -2.05
CA LEU A 75 1.72 -3.22 -1.12
C LEU A 75 2.92 -4.06 -1.52
N GLY A 76 3.16 -4.28 -2.81
CA GLY A 76 4.29 -5.10 -3.25
C GLY A 76 5.64 -4.54 -2.79
N PRO A 77 6.00 -3.30 -3.20
CA PRO A 77 7.20 -2.63 -2.71
C PRO A 77 7.26 -2.51 -1.18
N TYR A 78 6.14 -2.27 -0.50
CA TYR A 78 6.09 -2.25 0.97
C TYR A 78 6.44 -3.61 1.58
N MET A 79 5.84 -4.69 1.11
CA MET A 79 6.06 -6.04 1.60
C MET A 79 7.51 -6.48 1.37
N THR A 80 8.06 -6.21 0.18
CA THR A 80 9.48 -6.46 -0.11
C THR A 80 10.38 -5.69 0.85
N ALA A 81 10.11 -4.40 1.07
CA ALA A 81 10.87 -3.58 2.02
C ALA A 81 10.80 -4.16 3.44
N LYS A 82 9.61 -4.60 3.87
CA LYS A 82 9.38 -5.22 5.18
C LYS A 82 10.19 -6.49 5.35
N ILE A 83 10.14 -7.39 4.36
CA ILE A 83 10.88 -8.66 4.36
C ILE A 83 12.39 -8.41 4.37
N LYS A 84 12.90 -7.47 3.56
CA LYS A 84 14.34 -7.15 3.53
C LYS A 84 14.85 -6.60 4.85
N ILE A 85 14.08 -5.74 5.52
CA ILE A 85 14.52 -5.06 6.75
C ILE A 85 14.40 -5.96 7.99
N ASP A 86 13.30 -6.71 8.08
CA ASP A 86 12.91 -7.49 9.27
C ASP A 86 13.15 -9.01 9.09
N GLY A 87 13.60 -9.46 7.92
CA GLY A 87 13.92 -10.86 7.64
C GLY A 87 12.71 -11.79 7.81
N ASP A 88 12.90 -12.93 8.46
CA ASP A 88 11.84 -13.91 8.70
C ASP A 88 10.65 -13.35 9.49
N SER A 89 10.93 -12.45 10.45
CA SER A 89 9.86 -11.77 11.19
C SER A 89 9.03 -10.87 10.27
N GLY A 90 9.63 -10.29 9.23
CA GLY A 90 8.95 -9.57 8.17
C GLY A 90 8.05 -10.49 7.34
N LYS A 91 8.56 -11.66 6.93
CA LYS A 91 7.77 -12.68 6.21
C LYS A 91 6.53 -13.12 7.00
N GLU A 92 6.67 -13.38 8.29
CA GLU A 92 5.55 -13.73 9.16
C GLU A 92 4.50 -12.62 9.26
N GLN A 93 4.94 -11.37 9.39
CA GLN A 93 4.06 -10.21 9.43
C GLN A 93 3.30 -10.03 8.11
N ILE A 94 3.98 -10.17 6.97
CA ILE A 94 3.33 -10.09 5.66
C ILE A 94 2.33 -11.24 5.45
N ARG A 95 2.64 -12.47 5.87
CA ARG A 95 1.65 -13.57 5.82
C ARG A 95 0.40 -13.27 6.64
N LYS A 96 0.54 -12.65 7.82
CA LYS A 96 -0.60 -12.21 8.64
C LYS A 96 -1.38 -11.08 7.96
N PHE A 97 -0.68 -10.13 7.37
CA PHE A 97 -1.29 -9.03 6.61
C PHE A 97 -2.11 -9.56 5.43
N LEU A 98 -1.56 -10.49 4.63
CA LEU A 98 -2.27 -11.07 3.48
C LEU A 98 -3.57 -11.79 3.89
N LYS A 99 -3.61 -12.44 5.06
CA LYS A 99 -4.86 -13.01 5.60
C LYS A 99 -5.94 -11.96 5.84
N THR A 100 -5.57 -10.75 6.25
CA THR A 100 -6.53 -9.65 6.39
C THR A 100 -6.95 -9.07 5.04
N PHE A 101 -6.02 -9.05 4.07
CA PHE A 101 -6.28 -8.61 2.70
C PHE A 101 -7.26 -9.54 1.95
N GLU A 102 -7.34 -10.82 2.30
CA GLU A 102 -8.32 -11.77 1.72
C GLU A 102 -9.78 -11.29 1.83
N GLN A 103 -10.11 -10.42 2.79
CA GLN A 103 -11.43 -9.84 2.89
C GLN A 103 -11.77 -8.99 1.65
N HIS A 104 -10.80 -8.23 1.11
CA HIS A 104 -10.97 -7.46 -0.11
C HIS A 104 -11.30 -8.35 -1.32
N LEU A 105 -10.71 -9.56 -1.40
CA LEU A 105 -10.97 -10.49 -2.51
C LEU A 105 -12.43 -10.98 -2.57
N LYS A 106 -13.25 -10.68 -1.56
CA LYS A 106 -14.69 -11.01 -1.49
C LYS A 106 -15.59 -9.81 -1.80
N GLU A 107 -15.03 -8.63 -2.09
CA GLU A 107 -15.77 -7.40 -2.36
C GLU A 107 -15.17 -6.60 -3.53
N GLY A 108 -15.89 -5.59 -4.04
CA GLY A 108 -15.47 -4.76 -5.19
C GLY A 108 -15.45 -5.54 -6.52
N GLY A 109 -14.53 -6.50 -6.64
CA GLY A 109 -14.46 -7.50 -7.69
C GLY A 109 -13.99 -8.83 -7.10
N ILE A 110 -14.85 -9.86 -7.16
CA ILE A 110 -14.58 -11.15 -6.54
C ILE A 110 -13.33 -11.79 -7.18
N GLY A 111 -12.38 -12.18 -6.34
CA GLY A 111 -11.14 -12.84 -6.75
C GLY A 111 -10.12 -11.93 -7.43
N THR A 112 -10.29 -10.61 -7.37
CA THR A 112 -9.37 -9.65 -7.98
C THR A 112 -9.04 -8.48 -7.03
N VAL A 113 -8.00 -7.72 -7.37
CA VAL A 113 -7.56 -6.55 -6.62
C VAL A 113 -8.03 -5.27 -7.32
N SER A 114 -8.70 -4.40 -6.57
CA SER A 114 -9.12 -3.09 -7.06
C SER A 114 -7.95 -2.11 -7.11
N GLU A 115 -8.04 -1.14 -8.01
CA GLU A 115 -6.99 -0.17 -8.27
C GLU A 115 -6.67 0.69 -7.05
N ILE A 116 -7.73 1.26 -6.49
CA ILE A 116 -7.66 2.26 -5.43
C ILE A 116 -8.78 2.05 -4.43
N PHE A 117 -8.60 2.63 -3.25
CA PHE A 117 -9.56 2.59 -2.15
C PHE A 117 -9.68 3.98 -1.52
N ASP A 118 -10.78 4.22 -0.83
CA ASP A 118 -10.87 5.35 0.09
C ASP A 118 -9.73 5.25 1.13
N GLY A 119 -9.17 6.39 1.51
CA GLY A 119 -8.13 6.53 2.52
C GLY A 119 -8.62 6.42 3.96
N GLU A 120 -9.94 6.47 4.18
CA GLU A 120 -10.56 6.27 5.48
C GLU A 120 -11.35 4.97 5.56
N ALA A 121 -11.47 4.43 6.77
CA ALA A 121 -12.31 3.27 7.03
C ALA A 121 -13.76 3.55 6.57
N PRO A 122 -14.44 2.58 5.93
CA PRO A 122 -14.05 1.16 5.82
C PRO A 122 -13.18 0.82 4.60
N PHE A 123 -12.51 1.80 3.97
CA PHE A 123 -11.62 1.63 2.82
C PHE A 123 -12.33 1.03 1.60
N TYR A 124 -13.46 1.63 1.19
CA TYR A 124 -14.24 1.09 0.07
C TYR A 124 -13.41 1.02 -1.23
N PRO A 125 -13.51 -0.07 -2.01
CA PRO A 125 -12.87 -0.19 -3.31
C PRO A 125 -13.45 0.82 -4.32
N LYS A 126 -12.57 1.40 -5.13
CA LYS A 126 -12.86 2.43 -6.14
C LYS A 126 -12.08 2.14 -7.42
N GLY A 127 -12.30 2.97 -8.45
CA GLY A 127 -11.54 2.93 -9.69
C GLY A 127 -11.76 1.64 -10.47
N CYS A 128 -10.72 1.16 -11.14
CA CYS A 128 -10.77 -0.12 -11.84
C CYS A 128 -10.95 -1.28 -10.86
N ILE A 129 -11.99 -2.09 -11.08
CA ILE A 129 -12.35 -3.24 -10.24
C ILE A 129 -11.26 -4.32 -10.25
N ALA A 130 -10.64 -4.55 -11.42
CA ALA A 130 -9.64 -5.59 -11.66
C ALA A 130 -8.38 -4.99 -12.27
N GLN A 131 -7.39 -4.70 -11.42
CA GLN A 131 -6.27 -3.87 -11.79
C GLN A 131 -4.95 -4.69 -11.79
N ALA A 132 -4.28 -4.72 -12.96
CA ALA A 132 -3.20 -5.68 -13.24
C ALA A 132 -2.03 -5.59 -12.24
N TRP A 133 -1.41 -4.42 -12.11
CA TRP A 133 -0.36 -4.08 -11.15
C TRP A 133 -0.64 -4.51 -9.70
N GLY A 134 -1.85 -4.31 -9.18
CA GLY A 134 -2.26 -4.69 -7.84
C GLY A 134 -2.33 -6.21 -7.67
N VAL A 135 -2.92 -6.90 -8.64
CA VAL A 135 -2.92 -8.38 -8.67
C VAL A 135 -1.49 -8.91 -8.78
N SER A 136 -0.70 -8.37 -9.71
CA SER A 136 0.67 -8.80 -9.99
C SER A 136 1.59 -8.60 -8.79
N GLU A 137 1.53 -7.47 -8.08
CA GLU A 137 2.40 -7.22 -6.93
C GLU A 137 2.11 -8.15 -5.75
N ILE A 138 0.83 -8.46 -5.48
CA ILE A 138 0.46 -9.44 -4.45
C ILE A 138 0.98 -10.83 -4.82
N LEU A 139 0.78 -11.25 -6.08
CA LEU A 139 1.27 -12.54 -6.56
C LEU A 139 2.80 -12.62 -6.56
N ARG A 140 3.50 -11.56 -6.99
CA ARG A 140 4.97 -11.48 -7.02
C ARG A 140 5.55 -11.71 -5.63
N VAL A 141 5.08 -10.97 -4.62
CA VAL A 141 5.56 -11.14 -3.24
C VAL A 141 5.25 -12.55 -2.72
N TYR A 142 4.06 -13.06 -3.01
CA TYR A 142 3.67 -14.40 -2.56
C TYR A 142 4.56 -15.50 -3.15
N LEU A 143 4.79 -15.45 -4.46
CA LEU A 143 5.53 -16.48 -5.19
C LEU A 143 7.04 -16.37 -5.00
N ASP A 144 7.60 -15.16 -4.97
CA ASP A 144 9.05 -14.96 -5.04
C ASP A 144 9.70 -14.78 -3.65
N GLU A 145 8.94 -14.33 -2.64
CA GLU A 145 9.51 -13.90 -1.35
C GLU A 145 8.95 -14.66 -0.14
N LEU A 146 7.71 -15.16 -0.24
CA LEU A 146 7.01 -15.86 0.85
C LEU A 146 6.97 -17.38 0.68
N ASN A 147 6.95 -17.91 -0.54
CA ASN A 147 7.20 -19.33 -0.79
C ASN A 147 8.68 -19.68 -0.56
#